data_AF-A0A1F3BPG6-F1
#
_entry.id   AF-A0A1F3BPG6-F1
#
_cell.length_a   1.000
_cell.length_b   1.000
_cell.length_c   1.000
_cell.angle_alpha   90.00
_cell.angle_beta   90.00
_cell.angle_gamma   90.00
#
_symmetry.space_group_name_H-M   'P 1'
#
loop_
_entity.id
_entity.type
_entity.pdbx_description
1 polymer ?
#
loop_
_entity_poly.entity_id
_entity_poly.type
_entity_poly.pdbx_seq_one_letter_code
_entity_poly.pdbx_strand_id
1 'polypeptide(L)'
;MKIQYVSDLHLEFIKNKGYWHKTPIQPVGEIMLLAGDIVTLEKAKLHRDFFKYLSDNFKFTYWIPGNHEYYDSETDAAFKVENIKIQENVFLVNNISILHDKGGYIG
;
A
#
# COMPACT_ATOMS: atom_id res chain seq x y z
N MET A 1 3.54 -18.13 4.87
CA MET A 1 2.95 -17.07 4.05
C MET A 1 1.55 -16.81 4.54
N LYS A 2 1.43 -15.79 5.39
CA LYS A 2 0.15 -15.23 5.80
C LYS A 2 0.02 -13.83 5.19
N ILE A 3 -1.10 -13.58 4.53
CA ILE A 3 -1.43 -12.27 3.95
C ILE A 3 -2.39 -11.58 4.92
N GLN A 4 -2.10 -10.33 5.25
CA GLN A 4 -2.96 -9.42 5.98
C GLN A 4 -3.40 -8.31 5.02
N TYR A 5 -4.62 -7.81 5.16
CA TYR A 5 -5.13 -6.78 4.28
C TYR A 5 -5.89 -5.70 5.05
N VAL A 6 -5.95 -4.52 4.46
CA VAL A 6 -6.77 -3.36 4.87
C VAL A 6 -7.23 -2.61 3.63
N SER A 7 -8.36 -1.92 3.71
CA SER A 7 -8.89 -1.05 2.66
C SER A 7 -9.56 0.18 3.29
N ASP A 8 -9.94 1.16 2.47
CA ASP A 8 -10.81 2.29 2.86
C ASP A 8 -10.29 3.08 4.06
N LEU A 9 -8.95 3.22 4.17
CA LEU A 9 -8.33 3.94 5.28
C LEU A 9 -8.54 5.46 5.16
N HIS A 10 -8.60 5.99 3.94
CA HIS A 10 -8.77 7.41 3.67
C HIS A 10 -7.93 8.33 4.57
N LEU A 11 -6.61 8.15 4.54
CA LEU A 11 -5.67 8.80 5.45
C LEU A 11 -5.62 10.32 5.26
N GLU A 12 -6.12 10.85 4.14
CA GLU A 12 -6.31 12.28 3.90
C GLU A 12 -7.25 12.93 4.93
N PHE A 13 -8.14 12.15 5.55
CA PHE A 13 -8.97 12.65 6.64
C PHE A 13 -8.19 12.62 7.96
N ILE A 14 -8.07 13.80 8.58
CA ILE A 14 -7.35 14.02 9.85
C ILE A 14 -7.80 13.04 10.94
N LYS A 15 -9.10 12.73 11.01
CA LYS A 15 -9.65 11.77 11.98
C LYS A 15 -9.12 10.34 11.75
N ASN A 16 -9.07 9.89 10.51
CA ASN A 16 -8.60 8.55 10.15
C ASN A 16 -7.09 8.43 10.36
N LYS A 17 -6.32 9.44 9.94
CA LYS A 17 -4.89 9.53 10.25
C LYS A 17 -4.63 9.50 11.76
N GLY A 18 -5.41 10.24 12.54
CA GLY A 18 -5.33 10.25 14.00
C GLY A 18 -5.68 8.90 14.63
N TYR A 19 -6.67 8.18 14.10
CA TYR A 19 -7.03 6.84 14.54
C TYR A 19 -5.90 5.84 14.28
N TRP A 20 -5.34 5.87 13.06
CA TRP A 20 -4.16 5.08 12.68
C TRP A 20 -3.00 5.27 13.66
N HIS A 21 -2.64 6.51 14.00
CA HIS A 21 -1.52 6.76 14.92
C HIS A 21 -1.75 6.21 16.33
N LYS A 22 -2.99 6.22 16.80
CA LYS A 22 -3.35 5.68 18.12
C LYS A 22 -3.45 4.16 18.12
N THR A 23 -3.85 3.59 16.98
CA THR A 23 -4.15 2.17 16.82
C THR A 23 -3.49 1.65 15.55
N PRO A 24 -2.14 1.53 15.54
CA PRO A 24 -1.44 1.07 14.35
C PRO A 24 -1.82 -0.38 14.03
N ILE A 25 -1.81 -0.70 12.73
CA ILE A 25 -2.10 -2.03 12.20
C ILE A 25 -1.10 -3.03 12.77
N GLN A 26 -1.58 -3.97 13.58
CA GLN A 26 -0.72 -4.99 14.16
C GLN A 26 -0.22 -5.94 13.06
N PRO A 27 1.10 -6.15 12.91
CA PRO A 27 1.66 -6.99 11.86
C PRO A 27 1.48 -8.47 12.19
N VAL A 28 0.33 -9.02 11.82
CA VAL A 28 -0.02 -10.43 12.08
C VAL A 28 0.20 -11.33 10.86
N GLY A 29 0.66 -10.75 9.74
CA GLY A 29 1.00 -11.44 8.49
C GLY A 29 2.37 -11.03 7.96
N GLU A 30 2.89 -11.79 7.00
CA GLU A 30 4.17 -11.50 6.34
C GLU A 30 4.00 -10.47 5.23
N ILE A 31 2.87 -10.50 4.54
CA ILE A 31 2.53 -9.62 3.43
C ILE A 31 1.34 -8.73 3.83
N MET A 32 1.46 -7.43 3.62
CA MET A 32 0.35 -6.48 3.72
C MET A 32 -0.23 -6.20 2.33
N LEU A 33 -1.55 -6.28 2.20
CA LEU A 33 -2.28 -5.86 1.01
C LEU A 33 -3.13 -4.62 1.36
N LEU A 34 -2.80 -3.49 0.77
CA LEU A 34 -3.65 -2.30 0.82
C LEU A 34 -4.61 -2.37 -0.37
N ALA A 35 -5.87 -2.74 -0.11
CA ALA A 35 -6.86 -3.08 -1.12
C ALA A 35 -7.76 -1.88 -1.49
N GLY A 36 -7.14 -0.74 -1.82
CA GLY A 36 -7.81 0.45 -2.30
C GLY A 36 -8.26 1.44 -1.23
N ASP A 37 -8.53 2.66 -1.67
CA ASP A 37 -9.05 3.80 -0.93
C ASP A 37 -8.25 4.11 0.36
N ILE A 38 -6.93 4.09 0.21
CA ILE A 38 -5.98 4.35 1.29
C ILE A 38 -5.70 5.85 1.42
N VAL A 39 -5.34 6.46 0.30
CA VAL A 39 -5.10 7.90 0.15
C VAL A 39 -4.99 8.23 -1.34
N THR A 40 -5.44 9.42 -1.76
CA THR A 40 -5.21 9.90 -3.14
C THR A 40 -3.72 9.80 -3.52
N LEU A 41 -3.40 9.44 -4.77
CA LEU A 41 -2.01 9.34 -5.25
C LEU A 41 -1.25 10.67 -5.12
N GLU A 42 -1.93 11.80 -5.34
CA GLU A 42 -1.37 13.14 -5.17
C GLU A 42 -0.86 13.35 -3.74
N LYS A 43 -1.65 12.96 -2.73
CA LYS A 43 -1.33 13.15 -1.31
C LYS A 43 -0.45 12.04 -0.74
N ALA A 44 -0.22 10.92 -1.44
CA ALA A 44 0.55 9.79 -0.91
C ALA A 44 1.93 10.19 -0.35
N LYS A 45 2.60 11.18 -0.97
CA LYS A 45 3.89 11.72 -0.51
C LYS A 45 3.84 12.40 0.87
N LEU A 46 2.66 12.80 1.34
CA LEU A 46 2.44 13.41 2.66
C LEU A 46 2.27 12.35 3.78
N HIS A 47 2.10 11.08 3.40
CA HIS A 47 1.89 9.95 4.31
C HIS A 47 3.08 8.99 4.32
N ARG A 48 4.31 9.53 4.17
CA ARG A 48 5.56 8.75 4.20
C ARG A 48 5.75 7.97 5.49
N ASP A 49 5.24 8.49 6.60
CA ASP A 49 5.22 7.85 7.92
C ASP A 49 4.43 6.53 7.89
N PHE A 50 3.25 6.52 7.26
CA PHE A 50 2.45 5.32 7.08
C PHE A 50 3.18 4.28 6.22
N PHE A 51 3.67 4.66 5.03
CA PHE A 51 4.36 3.72 4.15
C PHE A 51 5.69 3.24 4.74
N LYS A 52 6.41 4.09 5.49
CA LYS A 52 7.59 3.69 6.25
C LYS A 52 7.24 2.65 7.32
N TYR A 53 6.17 2.88 8.09
CA TYR A 53 5.74 1.90 9.08
C TYR A 53 5.46 0.53 8.43
N LEU A 54 4.75 0.51 7.30
CA LEU A 54 4.48 -0.75 6.60
C LEU A 54 5.77 -1.42 6.11
N SER A 55 6.70 -0.62 5.59
CA SER A 55 8.01 -1.08 5.15
C SER A 55 8.81 -1.73 6.29
N ASP A 56 8.76 -1.14 7.48
CA ASP A 56 9.49 -1.61 8.67
C ASP A 56 8.86 -2.87 9.30
N ASN A 57 7.55 -3.12 9.11
CA ASN A 57 6.80 -4.15 9.85
C ASN A 57 6.33 -5.35 9.00
N PHE A 58 6.32 -5.24 7.68
CA PHE A 58 5.93 -6.32 6.77
C PHE A 58 7.09 -6.71 5.87
N LYS A 59 7.14 -7.97 5.43
CA LYS A 59 8.15 -8.43 4.46
C LYS A 59 7.92 -7.76 3.10
N PHE A 60 6.65 -7.71 2.68
CA PHE A 60 6.22 -7.01 1.48
C PHE A 60 4.88 -6.31 1.73
N THR A 61 4.68 -5.17 1.10
CA THR A 61 3.39 -4.48 1.04
C THR A 61 3.03 -4.23 -0.42
N TYR A 62 1.83 -4.63 -0.80
CA TYR A 62 1.25 -4.33 -2.12
C TYR A 62 0.06 -3.42 -1.94
N TRP A 63 0.10 -2.27 -2.59
CA TRP A 63 -0.98 -1.32 -2.63
C TRP A 63 -1.66 -1.40 -3.99
N ILE A 64 -2.91 -1.80 -3.99
CA ILE A 64 -3.77 -1.79 -5.16
C ILE A 64 -4.60 -0.49 -5.07
N PRO A 65 -4.53 0.41 -6.06
CA PRO A 65 -5.32 1.62 -6.03
C PRO A 65 -6.82 1.30 -6.21
N GLY A 66 -7.65 1.92 -5.38
CA GLY A 66 -9.10 1.98 -5.54
C GLY A 66 -9.50 3.18 -6.40
N ASN A 67 -10.79 3.52 -6.44
CA ASN A 67 -11.23 4.69 -7.19
C ASN A 67 -10.74 6.00 -6.57
N HIS A 68 -10.61 6.05 -5.24
CA HIS A 68 -10.24 7.28 -4.55
C HIS A 68 -8.78 7.68 -4.78
N GLU A 69 -7.89 6.71 -5.00
CA GLU A 69 -6.50 6.95 -5.39
C GLU A 69 -6.37 7.89 -6.61
N TYR A 70 -7.32 7.82 -7.54
CA TYR A 70 -7.31 8.59 -8.78
C TYR A 70 -8.05 9.94 -8.70
N TYR A 71 -8.60 10.28 -7.53
CA TYR A 71 -9.23 11.59 -7.37
C TYR A 71 -8.16 12.68 -7.51
N ASP A 72 -8.55 13.80 -8.12
CA ASP A 72 -7.69 14.94 -8.42
C ASP A 72 -6.52 14.65 -9.40
N SER A 73 -6.48 13.46 -10.01
CA SER A 73 -5.53 13.12 -11.07
C SER A 73 -6.06 13.48 -12.45
N GLU A 74 -5.18 13.94 -13.35
CA GLU A 74 -5.55 14.09 -14.76
C GLU A 74 -5.91 12.70 -15.33
N THR A 75 -7.09 12.61 -15.95
CA THR A 75 -7.84 11.36 -16.21
C THR A 75 -7.10 10.27 -16.99
N ASP A 76 -6.02 10.60 -17.69
CA ASP A 76 -5.20 9.66 -18.46
C ASP A 76 -4.12 8.93 -17.64
N ALA A 77 -3.88 9.37 -16.39
CA ALA A 77 -2.91 8.72 -15.49
C ALA A 77 -3.46 7.43 -14.85
N ALA A 78 -4.78 7.26 -14.81
CA ALA A 78 -5.43 6.19 -14.06
C ALA A 78 -5.06 4.77 -14.52
N PHE A 79 -4.74 4.62 -15.81
CA PHE A 79 -4.47 3.32 -16.43
C PHE A 79 -2.97 2.96 -16.51
N LYS A 80 -2.07 3.83 -16.04
CA LYS A 80 -0.60 3.66 -16.21
C LYS A 80 0.14 3.27 -14.93
N VAL A 81 -0.57 2.88 -13.88
CA VAL A 81 0.08 2.40 -12.65
C VAL A 81 0.69 1.02 -12.92
N GLU A 82 1.95 0.99 -13.32
CA GLU A 82 2.72 -0.24 -13.45
C GLU A 82 3.82 -0.26 -12.39
N ASN A 83 3.61 -1.09 -11.36
CA ASN A 83 4.59 -1.48 -10.34
C ASN A 83 5.53 -0.34 -9.86
N ILE A 84 4.97 0.65 -9.18
CA ILE A 84 5.70 1.80 -8.66
C ILE A 84 6.23 1.47 -7.25
N LYS A 85 7.55 1.57 -7.07
CA LYS A 85 8.19 1.44 -5.75
C LYS A 85 7.89 2.68 -4.89
N ILE A 86 7.14 2.51 -3.80
CA ILE A 86 6.81 3.57 -2.83
C ILE A 86 7.87 3.63 -1.72
N GLN A 87 8.34 2.46 -1.26
CA GLN A 87 9.45 2.26 -0.32
C GLN A 87 10.20 0.97 -0.69
N GLU A 88 11.20 0.55 0.10
CA GLU A 88 12.06 -0.60 -0.22
C GLU A 88 11.28 -1.87 -0.61
N ASN A 89 10.22 -2.16 0.15
CA ASN A 89 9.37 -3.33 0.03
C ASN A 89 7.87 -2.97 -0.01
N VAL A 90 7.54 -1.74 -0.41
CA VAL A 90 6.16 -1.26 -0.56
C VAL A 90 5.96 -0.85 -2.01
N PHE A 91 5.01 -1.48 -2.69
CA PHE A 91 4.79 -1.32 -4.12
C PHE A 91 3.35 -0.95 -4.39
N LEU A 92 3.13 0.10 -5.17
CA LEU A 92 1.85 0.40 -5.79
C LEU A 92 1.74 -0.40 -7.09
N VAL A 93 0.75 -1.27 -7.18
CA VAL A 93 0.63 -2.28 -8.23
C VAL A 93 -0.78 -2.31 -8.78
N ASN A 94 -0.92 -2.54 -10.09
CA ASN A 94 -2.21 -2.74 -10.73
C ASN A 94 -2.08 -3.84 -11.78
N ASN A 95 -3.03 -4.78 -11.82
CA ASN A 95 -3.11 -5.84 -12.82
C ASN A 95 -1.79 -6.63 -13.03
N ILE A 96 -1.14 -7.07 -11.96
CA ILE A 96 0.08 -7.89 -12.01
C ILE A 96 -0.08 -9.20 -11.25
N SER A 97 0.78 -10.18 -11.57
CA SER A 97 0.96 -11.40 -10.80
C SER A 97 2.34 -11.38 -10.15
N ILE A 98 2.41 -11.76 -8.87
CA ILE A 98 3.67 -11.78 -8.09
C ILE A 98 3.87 -13.17 -7.53
N LEU A 99 5.05 -13.73 -7.77
CA LEU A 99 5.44 -15.02 -7.21
C LEU A 99 6.24 -14.80 -5.93
N HIS A 100 5.71 -15.28 -4.81
CA HIS A 100 6.45 -15.36 -3.55
C HIS A 100 6.87 -16.80 -3.29
N ASP A 101 8.13 -17.11 -3.61
CA ASP A 101 8.64 -18.43 -3.33
C ASP A 101 9.00 -18.60 -1.85
N LYS A 102 8.71 -19.79 -1.30
CA LYS A 102 8.97 -20.10 0.11
C LYS A 102 10.39 -20.60 0.39
N GLY A 103 11.24 -20.78 -0.63
CA GLY A 103 12.65 -21.08 -0.38
C GLY A 103 13.44 -21.48 -1.62
N GLY A 104 14.73 -21.12 -1.60
CA GLY A 104 15.78 -21.73 -2.41
C GLY A 104 16.16 -20.95 -3.66
N TYR A 105 17.22 -20.14 -3.56
CA TYR A 105 18.11 -19.97 -4.71
C TYR A 105 18.66 -21.35 -5.09
N ILE A 106 18.25 -21.85 -6.25
CA ILE A 106 19.03 -22.80 -7.04
C ILE A 106 19.18 -22.17 -8.42
N GLY A 107 20.43 -21.78 -8.72
CA GLY A 107 20.84 -21.05 -9.91
C GLY A 107 22.16 -20.36 -9.64
#